data_AF-A0A944C3X8-F1
#
_entry.id   AF-A0A944C3X8-F1
#
_cell.length_a   1.000
_cell.length_b   1.000
_cell.length_c   1.000
_cell.angle_alpha   90.00
_cell.angle_beta   90.00
_cell.angle_gamma   90.00
#
_symmetry.space_group_name_H-M   'P 1'
#
loop_
_entity.id
_entity.type
_entity.pdbx_description
1 polymer ?
#
loop_
_entity_poly.entity_id
_entity_poly.type
_entity_poly.pdbx_seq_one_letter_code
_entity_poly.pdbx_strand_id
1 'polypeptide(L)' 'VMPVMGEGVLADGFLAGNTLSGRNDMEIFVCGNDDRVVLCSRLDNLGKGASGAAVQCLNIMMGIEETTGLI' A
#
# COMPACT_ATOMS: atom_id res chain seq x y z
N VAL A 1 6.79 4.15 -2.57
CA VAL A 1 7.63 2.94 -2.72
C VAL A 1 8.59 2.91 -1.54
N MET A 2 8.73 1.76 -0.89
CA MET A 2 9.60 1.60 0.28
C MET A 2 11.08 1.52 -0.14
N PRO A 3 12.03 1.72 0.79
CA PRO A 3 13.45 1.49 0.52
C PRO A 3 13.70 0.09 -0.06
N VAL A 4 14.75 -0.05 -0.87
CA VAL A 4 15.17 -1.36 -1.41
C VAL A 4 15.42 -2.30 -0.23
N MET A 5 14.98 -3.56 -0.36
CA MET A 5 14.99 -4.56 0.71
C MET A 5 14.16 -4.19 1.96
N GLY A 6 13.38 -3.09 1.93
CA GLY A 6 12.54 -2.67 3.05
C GLY A 6 13.31 -2.13 4.26
N GLU A 7 14.53 -1.61 4.04
CA GLU A 7 15.37 -1.05 5.11
C GLU A 7 14.62 -0.02 5.96
N GLY A 8 14.67 -0.18 7.29
CA GLY A 8 13.98 0.70 8.25
C GLY A 8 12.46 0.55 8.31
N VAL A 9 11.86 -0.32 7.48
CA VAL A 9 10.41 -0.58 7.44
C VAL A 9 10.09 -2.01 7.86
N LEU A 10 10.89 -2.98 7.41
CA LEU A 10 10.70 -4.40 7.72
C LEU A 10 11.57 -4.80 8.93
N ALA A 11 10.93 -5.21 10.02
CA ALA A 11 11.63 -5.79 11.16
C ALA A 11 12.21 -7.16 10.77
N ASP A 12 13.53 -7.28 10.78
CA ASP A 12 14.27 -8.50 10.40
C ASP A 12 13.85 -9.09 9.03
N GLY A 13 13.46 -8.22 8.09
CA GLY A 13 12.97 -8.63 6.77
C GLY A 13 11.56 -9.24 6.76
N PHE A 14 10.84 -9.24 7.88
CA PHE A 14 9.49 -9.79 7.98
C PHE A 14 8.42 -8.79 7.49
N LEU A 15 7.62 -9.23 6.52
CA LEU A 15 6.49 -8.47 5.99
C LEU A 15 5.17 -8.92 6.65
N ALA A 16 4.78 -8.26 7.73
CA ALA A 16 3.47 -8.48 8.35
C ALA A 16 2.34 -7.99 7.42
N GLY A 17 1.32 -8.81 7.18
CA GLY A 17 0.25 -8.50 6.23
C GLY A 17 -0.72 -7.40 6.69
N ASN A 18 -0.87 -7.21 8.00
CA ASN A 18 -1.92 -6.36 8.59
C ASN A 18 -1.42 -4.97 9.04
N THR A 19 -0.17 -4.58 8.74
CA THR A 19 0.38 -3.28 9.16
C THR A 19 -0.41 -2.08 8.64
N LEU A 20 -1.11 -2.23 7.51
CA LEU A 20 -1.95 -1.18 6.93
C LEU A 20 -3.44 -1.33 7.21
N SER A 21 -3.84 -2.19 8.17
CA SER A 21 -5.26 -2.36 8.52
C SER A 21 -5.92 -1.02 8.87
N GLY A 22 -7.09 -0.77 8.29
CA GLY A 22 -7.88 0.45 8.45
C GLY A 22 -7.40 1.65 7.63
N ARG A 23 -6.42 1.49 6.73
CA ARG A 23 -5.86 2.57 5.90
C ARG A 23 -6.23 2.46 4.42
N ASN A 24 -6.08 3.57 3.71
CA ASN A 24 -6.34 3.72 2.29
C ASN A 24 -5.09 4.04 1.47
N ASP A 25 -3.92 3.70 2.00
CA ASP A 25 -2.64 3.71 1.29
C ASP A 25 -2.14 2.30 0.96
N MET A 26 -1.04 2.25 0.20
CA MET A 26 -0.37 1.02 -0.21
C MET A 26 1.12 1.22 -0.11
N GLU A 27 1.81 0.21 0.38
CA GLU A 27 3.26 0.12 0.33
C GLU A 27 3.69 -0.86 -0.77
N ILE A 28 4.73 -0.50 -1.51
CA ILE A 28 5.35 -1.34 -2.53
C ILE A 28 6.79 -1.59 -2.12
N PHE A 29 7.17 -2.87 -2.08
CA PHE A 29 8.50 -3.34 -1.71
C PHE A 29 9.17 -3.97 -2.92
N VAL A 30 10.44 -3.61 -3.13
CA VAL A 30 11.31 -4.23 -4.13
C VAL A 30 12.41 -4.94 -3.36
N CYS A 31 12.37 -6.27 -3.39
CA CYS A 31 13.32 -7.15 -2.72
C CYS A 31 13.92 -8.13 -3.73
N GLY A 32 15.00 -8.82 -3.39
CA GLY A 32 15.57 -9.82 -4.27
C GLY A 32 17.05 -10.07 -4.04
N ASN A 33 17.64 -10.78 -4.99
CA ASN A 33 19.07 -11.01 -5.12
C ASN A 33 19.47 -10.88 -6.59
N ASP A 34 20.72 -11.21 -6.92
CA ASP A 34 21.27 -11.07 -8.28
C ASP A 34 20.53 -11.90 -9.34
N ASP A 35 19.83 -12.97 -8.93
CA ASP A 35 19.13 -13.88 -9.84
C ASP A 35 17.63 -13.59 -9.96
N ARG A 36 17.03 -12.98 -8.93
CA ARG A 36 15.57 -12.81 -8.85
C ARG A 36 15.17 -11.54 -8.12
N VAL A 37 14.25 -10.81 -8.75
CA VAL A 37 13.50 -9.72 -8.13
C VAL A 37 12.15 -10.22 -7.63
N VAL A 38 11.75 -9.75 -6.46
CA VAL A 38 10.45 -9.96 -5.83
C VAL A 38 9.82 -8.59 -5.61
N LEU A 39 8.67 -8.37 -6.26
CA LEU A 39 7.84 -7.20 -6.07
C LEU A 39 6.66 -7.58 -5.18
N CYS A 40 6.51 -6.91 -4.04
CA CYS A 40 5.41 -7.12 -3.11
C CYS A 40 4.63 -5.83 -2.90
N SER A 41 3.31 -5.92 -2.78
CA SER A 41 2.45 -4.83 -2.33
C SER A 41 1.74 -5.20 -1.04
N ARG A 42 1.66 -4.28 -0.09
CA ARG A 42 0.88 -4.39 1.14
C ARG A 42 -0.17 -3.30 1.18
N LEU A 43 -1.42 -3.65 1.54
CA LEU A 43 -2.58 -2.76 1.61
C LEU A 43 -3.69 -3.41 2.44
N ASP A 44 -4.63 -2.60 2.97
CA ASP A 44 -5.89 -3.10 3.51
C ASP A 44 -6.83 -3.53 2.38
N ASN A 45 -7.27 -4.78 2.38
CA ASN A 45 -8.11 -5.34 1.32
C ASN A 45 -9.54 -4.77 1.29
N LEU A 46 -10.07 -4.27 2.40
CA LEU A 46 -11.38 -3.60 2.48
C LEU A 46 -11.26 -2.08 2.32
N GLY A 47 -10.13 -1.50 2.71
CA GLY A 47 -9.75 -0.10 2.49
C GLY A 47 -9.29 0.13 1.05
N LYS A 48 -7.98 0.33 0.85
CA LYS A 48 -7.39 0.58 -0.48
C LYS A 48 -7.66 -0.54 -1.49
N GLY A 49 -7.89 -1.77 -1.04
CA GLY A 49 -8.19 -2.91 -1.91
C GLY A 49 -9.64 -2.98 -2.41
N ALA A 50 -10.55 -2.20 -1.82
CA ALA A 50 -11.96 -2.19 -2.21
C ALA A 50 -12.63 -0.82 -2.02
N SER A 51 -13.28 -0.59 -0.88
CA SER A 51 -14.20 0.53 -0.68
C SER A 51 -13.49 1.88 -0.69
N GLY A 52 -12.29 1.96 -0.12
CA GLY A 52 -11.50 3.17 -0.09
C GLY A 52 -10.99 3.56 -1.49
N ALA A 53 -10.59 2.60 -2.32
CA ALA A 53 -10.28 2.87 -3.73
C ALA A 53 -11.53 3.31 -4.52
N ALA A 54 -12.70 2.72 -4.25
CA ALA A 54 -13.94 3.12 -4.91
C ALA A 54 -14.32 4.57 -4.60
N VAL A 55 -14.25 4.97 -3.33
CA VAL A 55 -14.50 6.37 -2.90
C VAL A 55 -13.44 7.31 -3.47
N GLN A 56 -12.17 6.90 -3.51
CA GLN A 56 -11.10 7.70 -4.10
C GLN A 56 -11.36 7.99 -5.59
N CYS A 57 -11.77 6.97 -6.36
CA CYS A 57 -12.19 7.15 -7.76
C CYS A 57 -13.41 8.06 -7.89
N LEU A 58 -14.39 7.95 -6.97
CA LEU A 58 -15.55 8.83 -6.95
C LEU A 58 -15.17 10.28 -6.68
N ASN A 59 -14.27 10.54 -5.73
CA ASN A 59 -13.77 11.88 -5.44
C ASN A 59 -13.17 12.52 -6.70
N ILE A 60 -12.32 11.77 -7.41
CA ILE A 60 -11.71 12.20 -8.68
C ILE A 60 -12.80 12.50 -9.72
N MET A 61 -13.77 11.60 -9.91
CA MET A 61 -14.87 11.78 -10.88
C MET A 61 -15.73 13.02 -10.58
N MET A 62 -15.89 13.36 -9.30
CA MET A 62 -16.68 14.51 -8.85
C MET A 62 -15.88 15.82 -8.78
N GLY A 63 -14.57 15.79 -9.07
CA GLY A 63 -13.69 16.96 -8.93
C GLY A 63 -13.45 17.39 -7.48
N ILE A 64 -13.60 16.46 -6.53
CA ILE A 64 -13.35 16.65 -5.11
C ILE A 64 -11.89 16.26 -4.81
N GLU A 65 -11.31 16.78 -3.71
CA GLU A 65 -9.99 16.32 -3.24
C GLU A 65 -9.98 14.79 -3.09
N GLU A 66 -9.03 14.12 -3.75
CA GLU A 66 -8.94 12.66 -3.88
C GLU A 66 -9.04 11.92 -2.54
N THR A 67 -8.51 12.51 -1.47
CA THR A 67 -8.42 11.98 -0.10
C THR A 67 -9.65 12.26 0.77
N THR A 68 -10.66 12.98 0.25
CA THR A 68 -11.86 13.34 1.02
C THR A 68 -12.58 12.08 1.55
N GLY A 69 -12.75 11.99 2.87
CA GLY A 69 -13.43 10.86 3.52
C GLY A 69 -12.61 9.56 3.61
N LEU A 70 -11.29 9.63 3.38
CA LEU A 70 -10.38 8.48 3.40
C LEU A 70 -9.31 8.68 4.49
N ILE A 71 -8.83 7.58 5.07
CA ILE A 71 -7.83 7.55 6.16
C ILE A 71 -6.65 6.68 5.77
#